data_AF-A0A536KYG0-F1
#
_entry.id   AF-A0A536KYG0-F1
#
_cell.length_a   1.000
_cell.length_b   1.000
_cell.length_c   1.000
_cell.angle_alpha   90.00
_cell.angle_beta   90.00
_cell.angle_gamma   90.00
#
_symmetry.space_group_name_H-M   'P 1'
#
loop_
_entity.id
_entity.type
_entity.pdbx_description
1 polymer ?
#
loop_
_entity_poly.entity_id
_entity_poly.type
_entity_poly.pdbx_seq_one_letter_code
_entity_poly.pdbx_strand_id
1 'polypeptide(L)'
;MFVMGDLDLAIRGRTYREPEGPHSMVVRGRDLDAGLQHIAAREDCRSVAVVGLPEQVPDLSQLTGRRLLLVDGDSGRLRNFAETAIRAGIEVEWIRSARPPFERLAAALLPVGGIVLAAGKSSRMPGSQKLLLDIDGVPMVRHVFEAASEGGCHQTVVVYAEDDVKRAINGRAELVYNAKAASGMASSLQAGLKAMRPEIQAAVILLGDQPLVGSRTVATLLRAWRREGSRPAVAVSHGEDGWAPPVVLAREMWHELFALKGDAGARQVLHGRPELLDIIPAPGGPDDIDTPDDYAKIVRLFPRKRPRQRA
;
A
#
# COMPACT_ATOMS: atom_id res chain seq x y z
N MET A 1 -15.50 17.58 -8.12
CA MET A 1 -14.17 17.49 -7.46
C MET A 1 -14.38 17.30 -5.97
N PHE A 2 -13.91 16.18 -5.42
CA PHE A 2 -14.07 15.84 -4.00
C PHE A 2 -13.06 16.63 -3.17
N VAL A 3 -13.50 17.17 -2.03
CA VAL A 3 -12.61 17.84 -1.07
C VAL A 3 -12.51 16.96 0.16
N MET A 4 -11.31 16.44 0.43
CA MET A 4 -11.00 15.60 1.59
C MET A 4 -10.36 16.49 2.66
N GLY A 5 -10.92 16.52 3.86
CA GLY A 5 -10.35 17.21 5.02
C GLY A 5 -10.09 16.24 6.17
N ASP A 6 -9.03 16.49 6.93
CA ASP A 6 -8.79 15.80 8.20
C ASP A 6 -9.91 16.13 9.19
N LEU A 7 -10.32 15.15 10.00
CA LEU A 7 -11.21 15.41 11.13
C LEU A 7 -10.42 16.16 12.21
N ASP A 8 -10.97 17.24 12.77
CA ASP A 8 -10.44 17.93 13.97
C ASP A 8 -10.64 17.09 15.26
N LEU A 9 -10.28 15.80 15.22
CA LEU A 9 -10.35 14.88 16.34
C LEU A 9 -9.16 13.91 16.30
N ALA A 10 -8.80 13.35 17.45
CA ALA A 10 -7.73 12.34 17.60
C ALA A 10 -8.08 10.96 17.00
N ILE A 11 -8.81 10.95 15.89
CA ILE A 11 -9.35 9.76 15.23
C ILE A 11 -8.84 9.77 13.79
N ARG A 12 -8.25 8.65 13.33
CA ARG A 12 -7.82 8.50 11.93
C ARG A 12 -9.01 8.20 11.01
N GLY A 13 -9.89 9.18 10.82
CA GLY A 13 -10.95 9.19 9.80
C GLY A 13 -10.74 10.34 8.80
N ARG A 14 -11.49 10.34 7.70
CA ARG A 14 -11.51 11.47 6.77
C ARG A 14 -12.94 11.93 6.51
N THR A 15 -13.12 13.23 6.34
CA THR A 15 -14.40 13.80 5.90
C THR A 15 -14.47 13.82 4.38
N TYR A 16 -15.59 13.35 3.83
CA TYR A 16 -15.93 13.35 2.42
C TYR A 16 -17.01 14.39 2.18
N ARG A 17 -16.74 15.35 1.29
CA ARG A 17 -17.75 16.31 0.82
C ARG A 17 -17.92 16.13 -0.69
N GLU A 18 -19.13 15.76 -1.10
CA GLU A 18 -19.50 15.84 -2.52
C GLU A 18 -19.58 17.30 -2.97
N PRO A 19 -19.28 17.61 -4.24
CA PRO A 19 -19.26 18.98 -4.76
C PRO A 19 -20.56 19.75 -4.51
N GLU A 20 -21.70 19.04 -4.52
CA GLU A 20 -23.05 19.59 -4.29
C GLU A 20 -23.92 18.68 -3.39
N GLY A 21 -23.29 17.79 -2.61
CA GLY A 21 -23.98 16.76 -1.81
C GLY A 21 -23.72 16.89 -0.30
N PRO A 22 -24.46 16.14 0.53
CA PRO A 22 -24.31 16.19 1.98
C PRO A 22 -22.93 15.72 2.43
N HIS A 23 -22.47 16.17 3.60
CA HIS A 23 -21.22 15.71 4.19
C HIS A 23 -21.35 14.23 4.55
N SER A 24 -20.39 13.42 4.10
CA SER A 24 -20.26 12.02 4.53
C SER A 24 -18.96 11.87 5.30
N MET A 25 -19.00 11.19 6.43
CA MET A 25 -17.79 10.84 7.15
C MET A 25 -17.36 9.43 6.75
N VAL A 26 -16.07 9.20 6.53
CA VAL A 26 -15.55 7.86 6.24
C VAL A 26 -14.63 7.48 7.41
N VAL A 27 -14.90 6.35 8.07
CA VAL A 27 -14.15 5.83 9.22
C VAL A 27 -13.84 4.35 9.07
N ARG A 28 -12.87 3.86 9.83
CA ARG A 28 -12.64 2.42 9.97
C ARG A 28 -13.58 1.85 11.01
N GLY A 29 -13.92 0.57 10.89
CA GLY A 29 -14.75 -0.13 11.86
C GLY A 29 -14.23 0.03 13.30
N ARG A 30 -12.93 -0.17 13.54
CA ARG A 30 -12.31 0.02 14.88
C ARG A 30 -12.37 1.45 15.43
N ASP A 31 -12.60 2.44 14.56
CA ASP A 31 -12.66 3.86 14.89
C ASP A 31 -14.12 4.37 14.92
N LEU A 32 -15.12 3.49 14.78
CA LEU A 32 -16.52 3.86 14.59
C LEU A 32 -17.10 4.62 15.79
N ASP A 33 -16.84 4.20 17.03
CA ASP A 33 -17.29 4.88 18.25
C ASP A 33 -16.92 6.36 18.26
N ALA A 34 -15.67 6.64 17.93
CA ALA A 34 -15.17 7.99 17.92
C ALA A 34 -15.76 8.79 16.75
N GLY A 35 -16.00 8.14 15.61
CA GLY A 35 -16.78 8.72 14.51
C GLY A 35 -18.21 9.09 14.91
N LEU A 36 -18.90 8.24 15.68
CA LEU A 36 -20.27 8.49 16.15
C LEU A 36 -20.35 9.74 17.03
N GLN A 37 -19.33 10.01 17.85
CA GLN A 37 -19.24 11.25 18.63
C GLN A 37 -19.13 12.50 17.72
N HIS A 38 -18.40 12.41 16.61
CA HIS A 38 -18.29 13.52 15.65
C HIS A 38 -19.62 13.80 14.93
N ILE A 39 -20.29 12.74 14.50
CA ILE A 39 -21.60 12.79 13.84
C ILE A 39 -22.65 13.45 14.74
N ALA A 40 -22.65 13.10 16.03
CA ALA A 40 -23.54 13.71 17.01
C ALA A 40 -23.37 15.24 17.08
N ALA A 41 -22.14 15.74 16.91
CA ALA A 41 -21.82 17.17 16.94
C ALA A 41 -22.02 17.89 15.59
N ARG A 42 -22.40 17.19 14.51
CA ARG A 42 -22.47 17.73 13.14
C ARG A 42 -23.75 17.35 12.42
N GLU A 43 -24.69 18.29 12.34
CA GLU A 43 -25.99 18.12 11.65
C GLU A 43 -25.85 18.07 10.11
N ASP A 44 -24.76 18.60 9.55
CA ASP A 44 -24.49 18.59 8.11
C ASP A 44 -24.03 17.21 7.60
N CYS A 45 -23.62 16.31 8.49
CA CYS A 45 -23.16 14.95 8.18
C CYS A 45 -24.35 13.99 7.99
N ARG A 46 -24.75 13.69 6.75
CA ARG A 46 -25.91 12.82 6.46
C ARG A 46 -25.56 11.36 6.20
N SER A 47 -24.30 11.04 6.02
CA SER A 47 -23.89 9.68 5.67
C SER A 47 -22.57 9.29 6.31
N VAL A 48 -22.39 8.01 6.59
CA VAL A 48 -21.21 7.48 7.26
C VAL A 48 -20.78 6.23 6.52
N ALA A 49 -19.58 6.26 5.96
CA ALA A 49 -18.97 5.10 5.36
C ALA A 49 -18.04 4.42 6.36
N VAL A 50 -18.25 3.13 6.58
CA VAL A 50 -17.42 2.31 7.46
C VAL A 50 -16.68 1.29 6.62
N VAL A 51 -15.35 1.32 6.69
CA VAL A 51 -14.45 0.32 6.07
C VAL A 51 -14.03 -0.68 7.14
N GLY A 52 -14.27 -1.97 6.95
CA GLY A 52 -14.12 -2.98 8.01
C GLY A 52 -15.27 -2.96 9.02
N LEU A 53 -15.23 -3.89 9.98
CA LEU A 53 -16.14 -3.90 11.12
C LEU A 53 -15.52 -3.42 12.43
N PRO A 54 -16.35 -2.85 13.33
CA PRO A 54 -15.94 -2.66 14.70
C PRO A 54 -15.76 -4.02 15.40
N GLU A 55 -14.90 -4.07 16.41
CA GLU A 55 -14.72 -5.28 17.23
C GLU A 55 -16.02 -5.67 17.95
N GLN A 56 -16.72 -4.67 18.46
CA GLN A 56 -18.04 -4.77 19.08
C GLN A 56 -18.98 -3.77 18.39
N VAL A 57 -20.26 -4.12 18.22
CA VAL A 57 -21.22 -3.20 17.62
C VAL A 57 -21.52 -2.09 18.63
N PRO A 58 -21.19 -0.81 18.35
CA PRO A 58 -21.43 0.29 19.27
C PRO A 58 -22.91 0.71 19.26
N ASP A 59 -23.28 1.64 20.14
CA ASP A 59 -24.62 2.24 20.08
C ASP A 59 -24.77 3.10 18.81
N LEU A 60 -25.67 2.67 17.93
CA LEU A 60 -25.91 3.30 16.64
C LEU A 60 -27.01 4.37 16.67
N SER A 61 -27.55 4.71 17.85
CA SER A 61 -28.60 5.73 18.02
C SER A 61 -28.29 7.06 17.32
N GLN A 62 -27.01 7.46 17.27
CA GLN A 62 -26.55 8.68 16.61
C GLN A 62 -26.68 8.67 15.08
N LEU A 63 -26.89 7.50 14.48
CA LEU A 63 -27.09 7.31 13.03
C LEU A 63 -28.56 7.31 12.62
N THR A 64 -29.51 7.37 13.55
CA THR A 64 -30.94 7.40 13.20
C THR A 64 -31.24 8.58 12.28
N GLY A 65 -31.88 8.31 11.13
CA GLY A 65 -32.13 9.31 10.08
C GLY A 65 -30.93 9.68 9.21
N ARG A 66 -29.82 8.94 9.31
CA ARG A 66 -28.61 9.07 8.47
C ARG A 66 -28.38 7.77 7.69
N ARG A 67 -27.54 7.82 6.66
CA ARG A 67 -27.16 6.65 5.85
C ARG A 67 -25.87 6.01 6.34
N LEU A 68 -25.83 4.69 6.43
CA LEU A 68 -24.64 3.90 6.75
C LEU A 68 -24.17 3.14 5.50
N LEU A 69 -23.03 3.53 4.95
CA LEU A 69 -22.39 2.85 3.83
C LEU A 69 -21.39 1.82 4.38
N LEU A 70 -21.66 0.53 4.19
CA LEU A 70 -20.73 -0.53 4.57
C LEU A 70 -19.81 -0.85 3.39
N VAL A 71 -18.51 -0.63 3.55
CA VAL A 71 -17.51 -0.74 2.49
C VAL A 71 -16.67 -2.00 2.74
N ASP A 72 -17.10 -3.15 2.23
CA ASP A 72 -16.36 -4.41 2.46
C ASP A 72 -16.73 -5.65 1.60
N GLY A 73 -15.99 -6.75 1.82
CA GLY A 73 -16.29 -8.12 1.44
C GLY A 73 -17.38 -8.78 2.29
N ASP A 74 -18.01 -9.81 1.71
CA ASP A 74 -19.19 -10.52 2.26
C ASP A 74 -18.80 -11.37 3.49
N SER A 75 -18.89 -10.80 4.70
CA SER A 75 -18.61 -11.52 5.97
C SER A 75 -19.88 -11.68 6.82
N GLY A 76 -20.00 -12.81 7.54
CA GLY A 76 -21.15 -13.07 8.41
C GLY A 76 -21.30 -12.07 9.56
N ARG A 77 -20.17 -11.54 10.06
CA ARG A 77 -20.19 -10.46 11.07
C ARG A 77 -20.76 -9.16 10.50
N LEU A 78 -20.52 -8.86 9.23
CA LEU A 78 -21.02 -7.64 8.61
C LEU A 78 -22.52 -7.71 8.38
N ARG A 79 -23.05 -8.90 8.08
CA ARG A 79 -24.51 -9.13 8.05
C ARG A 79 -25.13 -8.84 9.41
N ASN A 80 -24.54 -9.34 10.50
CA ASN A 80 -25.04 -9.06 11.85
C ASN A 80 -25.00 -7.57 12.19
N PHE A 81 -23.93 -6.86 11.79
CA PHE A 81 -23.83 -5.42 11.98
C PHE A 81 -24.88 -4.66 11.16
N ALA A 82 -25.04 -5.00 9.88
CA ALA A 82 -26.07 -4.44 9.02
C ALA A 82 -27.49 -4.68 9.57
N GLU A 83 -27.78 -5.90 10.03
CA GLU A 83 -29.05 -6.24 10.68
C GLU A 83 -29.30 -5.39 11.93
N THR A 84 -28.27 -5.18 12.75
CA THR A 84 -28.37 -4.33 13.95
C THR A 84 -28.70 -2.89 13.57
N ALA A 85 -28.02 -2.35 12.56
CA ALA A 85 -28.28 -1.00 12.06
C ALA A 85 -29.70 -0.86 11.47
N ILE A 86 -30.14 -1.81 10.65
CA ILE A 86 -31.48 -1.84 10.06
C ILE A 86 -32.56 -1.89 11.15
N ARG A 87 -32.37 -2.69 12.20
CA ARG A 87 -33.30 -2.76 13.35
C ARG A 87 -33.39 -1.45 14.13
N ALA A 88 -32.32 -0.65 14.13
CA ALA A 88 -32.30 0.70 14.69
C ALA A 88 -32.91 1.77 13.75
N GLY A 89 -33.46 1.37 12.60
CA GLY A 89 -34.10 2.27 11.63
C GLY A 89 -33.10 3.05 10.76
N ILE A 90 -31.87 2.56 10.63
CA ILE A 90 -30.80 3.19 9.85
C ILE A 90 -30.84 2.66 8.41
N GLU A 91 -30.77 3.55 7.43
CA GLU A 91 -30.63 3.17 6.03
C GLU A 91 -29.22 2.63 5.78
N VAL A 92 -29.11 1.36 5.35
CA VAL A 92 -27.83 0.70 5.12
C VAL A 92 -27.64 0.44 3.62
N GLU A 93 -26.54 0.92 3.06
CA GLU A 93 -26.11 0.61 1.69
C GLU A 93 -24.80 -0.18 1.72
N TRP A 94 -24.68 -1.20 0.88
CA TRP A 94 -23.51 -2.07 0.86
C TRP A 94 -22.66 -1.85 -0.39
N ILE A 95 -21.45 -1.33 -0.19
CA ILE A 95 -20.43 -1.15 -1.22
C ILE A 95 -19.49 -2.36 -1.19
N ARG A 96 -19.78 -3.35 -2.03
CA ARG A 96 -19.01 -4.59 -2.11
C ARG A 96 -17.59 -4.34 -2.62
N SER A 97 -16.61 -5.05 -2.06
CA SER A 97 -15.19 -4.96 -2.46
C SER A 97 -14.90 -5.20 -3.94
N ALA A 98 -15.78 -5.96 -4.63
CA ALA A 98 -15.69 -6.25 -6.06
C ALA A 98 -16.30 -5.18 -6.98
N ARG A 99 -16.88 -4.08 -6.43
CA ARG A 99 -17.57 -3.06 -7.23
C ARG A 99 -17.09 -1.64 -6.90
N PRO A 100 -16.98 -0.74 -7.89
CA PRO A 100 -16.84 0.69 -7.62
C PRO A 100 -18.01 1.18 -6.74
N PRO A 101 -17.79 2.12 -5.79
CA PRO A 101 -16.57 2.90 -5.57
C PRO A 101 -15.61 2.34 -4.49
N PHE A 102 -15.68 1.07 -4.09
CA PHE A 102 -14.90 0.48 -2.98
C PHE A 102 -13.42 0.91 -2.97
N GLU A 103 -12.73 0.74 -4.08
CA GLU A 103 -11.28 1.03 -4.16
C GLU A 103 -10.96 2.49 -3.85
N ARG A 104 -11.83 3.43 -4.25
CA ARG A 104 -11.62 4.87 -4.00
C ARG A 104 -11.84 5.21 -2.52
N LEU A 105 -12.86 4.63 -1.90
CA LEU A 105 -13.16 4.84 -0.47
C LEU A 105 -12.11 4.19 0.42
N ALA A 106 -11.72 2.95 0.12
CA ALA A 106 -10.69 2.23 0.86
C ALA A 106 -9.31 2.89 0.68
N ALA A 107 -8.95 3.34 -0.53
CA ALA A 107 -7.71 4.09 -0.76
C ALA A 107 -7.67 5.40 0.03
N ALA A 108 -8.81 6.12 0.09
CA ALA A 108 -8.90 7.37 0.84
C ALA A 108 -8.66 7.18 2.35
N LEU A 109 -9.05 6.06 2.96
CA LEU A 109 -8.87 5.83 4.40
C LEU A 109 -7.66 4.98 4.79
N LEU A 110 -7.19 4.17 3.86
CA LEU A 110 -6.05 3.28 4.05
C LEU A 110 -4.98 3.64 3.01
N PRO A 111 -4.43 4.87 3.08
CA PRO A 111 -3.36 5.27 2.18
C PRO A 111 -2.13 4.40 2.45
N VAL A 112 -1.55 3.90 1.36
CA VAL A 112 -0.37 3.03 1.39
C VAL A 112 0.79 3.76 0.73
N GLY A 113 1.95 3.73 1.36
CA GLY A 113 3.19 4.21 0.78
C GLY A 113 3.93 3.11 0.01
N GLY A 114 4.66 3.47 -1.03
CA GLY A 114 5.60 2.58 -1.71
C GLY A 114 7.03 2.93 -1.30
N ILE A 115 7.80 1.94 -0.86
CA ILE A 115 9.22 2.10 -0.54
C ILE A 115 10.01 1.22 -1.50
N VAL A 116 10.76 1.85 -2.39
CA VAL A 116 11.70 1.17 -3.30
C VAL A 116 13.07 1.18 -2.65
N LEU A 117 13.57 0.01 -2.27
CA LEU A 117 14.91 -0.17 -1.72
C LEU A 117 15.91 -0.26 -2.87
N ALA A 118 16.63 0.84 -3.13
CA ALA A 118 17.57 1.02 -4.23
C ALA A 118 18.98 1.40 -3.72
N ALA A 119 19.31 1.02 -2.49
CA ALA A 119 20.57 1.33 -1.81
C ALA A 119 21.54 0.13 -1.71
N GLY A 120 21.18 -1.02 -2.28
CA GLY A 120 22.02 -2.23 -2.27
C GLY A 120 23.24 -2.12 -3.19
N LYS A 121 24.37 -2.72 -2.78
CA LYS A 121 25.58 -2.79 -3.59
C LYS A 121 25.47 -3.89 -4.64
N SER A 122 25.73 -3.58 -5.91
CA SER A 122 25.80 -4.55 -7.01
C SER A 122 27.14 -5.30 -7.02
N SER A 123 27.46 -6.06 -5.98
CA SER A 123 28.77 -6.74 -5.86
C SER A 123 28.97 -7.90 -6.84
N ARG A 124 27.87 -8.47 -7.38
CA ARG A 124 27.90 -9.62 -8.31
C ARG A 124 27.85 -9.23 -9.79
N MET A 125 27.71 -7.94 -10.12
CA MET A 125 27.75 -7.42 -11.49
C MET A 125 28.89 -6.40 -11.65
N PRO A 126 29.94 -6.69 -12.44
CA PRO A 126 31.03 -5.74 -12.68
C PRO A 126 30.58 -4.54 -13.54
N GLY A 127 30.99 -3.32 -13.17
CA GLY A 127 31.10 -2.18 -14.09
C GLY A 127 29.88 -1.29 -14.33
N SER A 128 28.69 -1.64 -13.82
CA SER A 128 27.51 -0.77 -13.90
C SER A 128 26.58 -1.09 -12.73
N GLN A 129 26.18 -0.09 -11.97
CA GLN A 129 25.20 -0.26 -10.90
C GLN A 129 23.95 -0.94 -11.50
N LYS A 130 23.66 -2.19 -11.09
CA LYS A 130 22.62 -3.08 -11.65
C LYS A 130 21.28 -2.37 -11.85
N LEU A 131 20.95 -1.48 -10.92
CA LEU A 131 19.74 -0.66 -10.90
C LEU A 131 19.59 0.33 -12.08
N LEU A 132 20.67 0.61 -12.80
CA LEU A 132 20.73 1.55 -13.92
C LEU A 132 20.68 0.86 -15.28
N LEU A 133 20.65 -0.48 -15.32
CA LEU A 133 20.58 -1.21 -16.58
C LEU A 133 19.30 -0.83 -17.33
N ASP A 134 19.45 -0.67 -18.64
CA ASP A 134 18.37 -0.21 -19.51
C ASP A 134 17.41 -1.35 -19.84
N ILE A 135 16.13 -1.15 -19.56
CA ILE A 135 15.06 -2.06 -19.94
C ILE A 135 14.05 -1.25 -20.75
N ASP A 136 14.01 -1.47 -22.05
CA ASP A 136 13.18 -0.72 -23.03
C ASP A 136 13.37 0.82 -22.99
N GLY A 137 14.62 1.28 -22.88
CA GLY A 137 14.94 2.71 -22.84
C GLY A 137 14.71 3.36 -21.47
N VAL A 138 14.51 2.55 -20.43
CA VAL A 138 14.17 3.00 -19.08
C VAL A 138 15.05 2.28 -18.06
N PRO A 139 15.73 3.01 -17.14
CA PRO A 139 16.52 2.38 -16.09
C PRO A 139 15.68 1.45 -15.22
N MET A 140 16.22 0.28 -14.86
CA MET A 140 15.56 -0.76 -14.06
C MET A 140 14.82 -0.21 -12.82
N VAL A 141 15.49 0.61 -12.01
CA VAL A 141 14.90 1.19 -10.79
C VAL A 141 13.66 2.04 -11.07
N ARG A 142 13.56 2.64 -12.26
CA ARG A 142 12.44 3.49 -12.65
C ARG A 142 11.19 2.66 -12.92
N HIS A 143 11.32 1.45 -13.48
CA HIS A 143 10.20 0.52 -13.64
C HIS A 143 9.56 0.17 -12.29
N VAL A 144 10.38 -0.11 -11.27
CA VAL A 144 9.89 -0.47 -9.93
C VAL A 144 9.20 0.71 -9.25
N PHE A 145 9.77 1.91 -9.37
CA PHE A 145 9.14 3.13 -8.89
C PHE A 145 7.80 3.41 -9.58
N GLU A 146 7.77 3.31 -10.91
CA GLU A 146 6.55 3.51 -11.71
C GLU A 146 5.48 2.47 -11.32
N ALA A 147 5.86 1.21 -11.11
CA ALA A 147 4.96 0.17 -10.63
C ALA A 147 4.32 0.50 -9.26
N ALA A 148 5.09 1.04 -8.32
CA ALA A 148 4.55 1.46 -7.03
C ALA A 148 3.57 2.63 -7.18
N SER A 149 3.94 3.66 -7.97
CA SER A 149 3.10 4.84 -8.20
C SER A 149 1.81 4.50 -8.93
N GLU A 150 1.89 3.80 -10.06
CA GLU A 150 0.74 3.39 -10.87
C GLU A 150 -0.10 2.29 -10.19
N GLY A 151 0.50 1.52 -9.29
CA GLY A 151 -0.17 0.51 -8.48
C GLY A 151 -1.06 1.06 -7.36
N GLY A 152 -1.09 2.38 -7.16
CA GLY A 152 -1.98 3.04 -6.20
C GLY A 152 -1.34 3.41 -4.86
N CYS A 153 -0.01 3.49 -4.80
CA CYS A 153 0.68 4.09 -3.65
C CYS A 153 0.44 5.61 -3.61
N HIS A 154 0.14 6.14 -2.43
CA HIS A 154 -0.21 7.55 -2.19
C HIS A 154 1.02 8.42 -1.96
N GLN A 155 2.14 7.79 -1.67
CA GLN A 155 3.47 8.37 -1.56
C GLN A 155 4.42 7.27 -2.02
N THR A 156 5.40 7.60 -2.86
CA THR A 156 6.41 6.64 -3.27
C THR A 156 7.78 7.24 -3.01
N VAL A 157 8.56 6.56 -2.19
CA VAL A 157 9.91 6.93 -1.80
C VAL A 157 10.90 5.93 -2.39
N VAL A 158 11.96 6.44 -2.99
CA VAL A 158 13.12 5.64 -3.41
C VAL A 158 14.26 5.91 -2.44
N VAL A 159 14.70 4.85 -1.76
CA VAL A 159 15.84 4.91 -0.84
C VAL A 159 17.10 4.58 -1.61
N TYR A 160 18.05 5.51 -1.66
CA TYR A 160 19.29 5.40 -2.45
C TYR A 160 20.53 5.65 -1.60
N ALA A 161 21.68 5.15 -2.07
CA ALA A 161 22.98 5.40 -1.45
C ALA A 161 24.01 6.02 -2.43
N GLU A 162 23.77 5.90 -3.73
CA GLU A 162 24.66 6.40 -4.78
C GLU A 162 23.92 7.42 -5.65
N ASP A 163 24.58 8.53 -6.00
CA ASP A 163 23.97 9.64 -6.74
C ASP A 163 23.50 9.27 -8.15
N ASP A 164 24.02 8.20 -8.74
CA ASP A 164 23.56 7.71 -10.04
C ASP A 164 22.08 7.28 -10.03
N VAL A 165 21.61 6.66 -8.94
CA VAL A 165 20.19 6.30 -8.79
C VAL A 165 19.33 7.57 -8.75
N LYS A 166 19.78 8.58 -8.01
CA LYS A 166 19.13 9.89 -7.96
C LYS A 166 19.03 10.53 -9.35
N ARG A 167 20.11 10.48 -10.13
CA ARG A 167 20.12 10.95 -11.53
C ARG A 167 19.14 10.17 -12.41
N ALA A 168 19.10 8.84 -12.28
CA ALA A 168 18.23 7.98 -13.07
C ALA A 168 16.73 8.18 -12.79
N ILE A 169 16.37 8.48 -11.53
CA ILE A 169 14.99 8.82 -11.16
C ILE A 169 14.60 10.21 -11.70
N ASN A 170 15.55 11.12 -11.87
CA ASN A 170 15.38 12.43 -12.54
C ASN A 170 14.18 13.24 -11.99
N GLY A 171 14.10 13.38 -10.67
CA GLY A 171 13.07 14.20 -10.00
C GLY A 171 11.64 13.63 -10.05
N ARG A 172 11.45 12.39 -10.51
CA ARG A 172 10.13 11.75 -10.61
C ARG A 172 9.59 11.19 -9.30
N ALA A 173 10.46 10.98 -8.32
CA ALA A 173 10.13 10.38 -7.03
C ALA A 173 10.67 11.22 -5.88
N GLU A 174 10.07 11.02 -4.70
CA GLU A 174 10.69 11.43 -3.44
C GLU A 174 11.92 10.56 -3.17
N LEU A 175 13.05 11.18 -2.87
CA LEU A 175 14.33 10.51 -2.74
C LEU A 175 14.84 10.61 -1.31
N VAL A 176 15.19 9.46 -0.72
CA VAL A 176 15.77 9.38 0.62
C VAL A 176 17.18 8.84 0.55
N TYR A 177 18.15 9.68 0.92
CA TYR A 177 19.53 9.29 0.99
C TYR A 177 19.79 8.45 2.25
N ASN A 178 20.37 7.26 2.08
CA ASN A 178 20.81 6.41 3.17
C ASN A 178 22.35 6.33 3.24
N ALA A 179 22.95 7.21 4.04
CA ALA A 179 24.38 7.19 4.34
C ALA A 179 24.85 5.89 5.02
N LYS A 180 23.94 5.13 5.62
CA LYS A 180 24.22 3.89 6.37
C LYS A 180 23.93 2.63 5.57
N ALA A 181 23.76 2.72 4.25
CA ALA A 181 23.45 1.55 3.42
C ALA A 181 24.46 0.39 3.57
N ALA A 182 25.72 0.70 3.87
CA ALA A 182 26.75 -0.30 4.15
C ALA A 182 26.50 -1.14 5.42
N SER A 183 25.63 -0.70 6.33
CA SER A 183 25.24 -1.46 7.53
C SER A 183 24.12 -2.48 7.27
N GLY A 184 23.69 -2.66 6.02
CA GLY A 184 22.73 -3.66 5.60
C GLY A 184 21.31 -3.13 5.35
N MET A 185 20.45 -4.01 4.83
CA MET A 185 19.09 -3.71 4.36
C MET A 185 18.19 -3.05 5.42
N ALA A 186 18.37 -3.39 6.71
CA ALA A 186 17.58 -2.81 7.79
C ALA A 186 17.64 -1.27 7.78
N SER A 187 18.83 -0.70 7.56
CA SER A 187 19.02 0.75 7.52
C SER A 187 18.20 1.43 6.41
N SER A 188 18.12 0.81 5.23
CA SER A 188 17.38 1.32 4.08
C SER A 188 15.88 1.23 4.29
N LEU A 189 15.41 0.10 4.83
CA LEU A 189 14.00 -0.07 5.19
C LEU A 189 13.58 1.00 6.21
N GLN A 190 14.37 1.20 7.26
CA GLN A 190 14.10 2.20 8.29
C GLN A 190 14.12 3.63 7.74
N ALA A 191 15.04 3.95 6.84
CA ALA A 191 15.10 5.26 6.18
C ALA A 191 13.82 5.51 5.37
N GLY A 192 13.36 4.52 4.59
CA GLY A 192 12.11 4.61 3.84
C GLY A 192 10.89 4.77 4.74
N LEU A 193 10.78 3.97 5.81
CA LEU A 193 9.66 4.04 6.76
C LEU A 193 9.59 5.39 7.48
N LYS A 194 10.75 5.98 7.83
CA LYS A 194 10.82 7.31 8.47
C LYS A 194 10.37 8.45 7.57
N ALA A 195 10.52 8.31 6.25
CA ALA A 195 10.07 9.31 5.28
C ALA A 195 8.57 9.22 4.97
N MET A 196 7.90 8.16 5.38
CA MET A 196 6.45 8.03 5.17
C MET A 196 5.69 9.09 5.97
N ARG A 197 4.72 9.73 5.32
CA ARG A 197 3.85 10.71 5.97
C ARG A 197 3.05 10.10 7.15
N PRO A 198 2.69 10.90 8.17
CA PRO A 198 1.92 10.43 9.32
C PRO A 198 0.59 9.74 8.97
N GLU A 199 -0.03 10.08 7.85
CA GLU A 199 -1.31 9.52 7.42
C GLU A 199 -1.19 8.12 6.80
N ILE A 200 0.00 7.71 6.33
CA ILE A 200 0.22 6.41 5.69
C ILE A 200 -0.06 5.27 6.67
N GLN A 201 -0.91 4.30 6.29
CA GLN A 201 -1.35 3.20 7.15
C GLN A 201 -0.59 1.89 6.91
N ALA A 202 0.07 1.74 5.77
CA ALA A 202 0.96 0.63 5.46
C ALA A 202 2.00 1.07 4.43
N ALA A 203 3.07 0.29 4.30
CA ALA A 203 4.04 0.47 3.23
C ALA A 203 4.17 -0.83 2.43
N VAL A 204 4.13 -0.74 1.10
CA VAL A 204 4.62 -1.81 0.22
C VAL A 204 6.12 -1.65 0.03
N ILE A 205 6.87 -2.69 0.35
CA ILE A 205 8.32 -2.73 0.21
C ILE A 205 8.63 -3.42 -1.12
N LEU A 206 9.31 -2.71 -2.01
CA LEU A 206 9.79 -3.21 -3.30
C LEU A 206 11.31 -3.20 -3.33
N LEU A 207 11.91 -4.15 -4.05
CA LEU A 207 13.34 -4.15 -4.32
C LEU A 207 13.61 -3.48 -5.66
N GLY A 208 14.58 -2.57 -5.72
CA GLY A 208 14.89 -1.80 -6.93
C GLY A 208 15.36 -2.62 -8.13
N ASP A 209 15.66 -3.91 -7.91
CA ASP A 209 16.14 -4.86 -8.89
C ASP A 209 15.12 -5.90 -9.35
N GLN A 210 13.83 -5.65 -9.08
CA GLN A 210 12.71 -6.48 -9.51
C GLN A 210 11.85 -5.78 -10.58
N PRO A 211 12.37 -5.48 -11.78
CA PRO A 211 11.65 -4.70 -12.79
C PRO A 211 10.41 -5.40 -13.37
N LEU A 212 10.27 -6.71 -13.15
CA LEU A 212 9.07 -7.47 -13.54
C LEU A 212 7.90 -7.27 -12.57
N VAL A 213 8.15 -6.68 -11.39
CA VAL A 213 7.09 -6.27 -10.47
C VAL A 213 6.36 -5.07 -11.07
N GLY A 214 5.23 -5.36 -11.71
CA GLY A 214 4.37 -4.35 -12.34
C GLY A 214 3.32 -3.76 -11.39
N SER A 215 2.69 -2.67 -11.84
CA SER A 215 1.62 -1.96 -11.13
C SER A 215 0.44 -2.86 -10.76
N ARG A 216 0.12 -3.86 -11.60
CA ARG A 216 -0.93 -4.85 -11.32
C ARG A 216 -0.61 -5.68 -10.07
N THR A 217 0.64 -6.07 -9.86
CA THR A 217 1.07 -6.82 -8.66
C THR A 217 0.90 -5.97 -7.42
N VAL A 218 1.36 -4.71 -7.46
CA VAL A 218 1.17 -3.75 -6.37
C VAL A 218 -0.32 -3.55 -6.07
N ALA A 219 -1.14 -3.26 -7.08
CA ALA A 219 -2.58 -3.05 -6.90
C ALA A 219 -3.28 -4.28 -6.29
N THR A 220 -2.86 -5.48 -6.67
CA THR A 220 -3.41 -6.73 -6.12
C THR A 220 -3.07 -6.87 -4.63
N LEU A 221 -1.82 -6.60 -4.24
CA LEU A 221 -1.40 -6.60 -2.84
C LEU A 221 -2.16 -5.55 -2.02
N LEU A 222 -2.31 -4.33 -2.54
CA LEU A 222 -3.04 -3.28 -1.83
C LEU A 222 -4.51 -3.64 -1.63
N ARG A 223 -5.15 -4.25 -2.63
CA ARG A 223 -6.54 -4.74 -2.52
C ARG A 223 -6.66 -5.85 -1.50
N ALA A 224 -5.73 -6.81 -1.50
CA ALA A 224 -5.72 -7.92 -0.56
C ALA A 224 -5.56 -7.41 0.88
N TRP A 225 -4.62 -6.50 1.13
CA TRP A 225 -4.38 -5.92 2.45
C TRP A 225 -5.55 -5.07 2.96
N ARG A 226 -6.28 -4.39 2.08
CA ARG A 226 -7.45 -3.58 2.45
C ARG A 226 -8.70 -4.39 2.74
N ARG A 227 -8.69 -5.70 2.49
CA ARG A 227 -9.84 -6.57 2.77
C ARG A 227 -10.00 -6.76 4.28
N GLU A 228 -11.24 -6.75 4.77
CA GLU A 228 -11.51 -7.13 6.15
C GLU A 228 -10.95 -8.52 6.48
N GLY A 229 -10.38 -8.62 7.69
CA GLY A 229 -9.75 -9.84 8.19
C GLY A 229 -8.41 -10.16 7.51
N SER A 230 -7.90 -9.29 6.63
CA SER A 230 -6.53 -9.44 6.15
C SER A 230 -5.54 -9.27 7.29
N ARG A 231 -4.45 -10.04 7.21
CA ARG A 231 -3.37 -10.00 8.17
C ARG A 231 -2.53 -8.71 8.01
N PRO A 232 -1.75 -8.33 9.04
CA PRO A 232 -0.94 -7.10 9.01
C PRO A 232 0.09 -7.04 7.87
N ALA A 233 0.50 -8.20 7.33
CA ALA A 233 1.35 -8.30 6.15
C ALA A 233 0.67 -9.08 5.01
N VAL A 234 0.93 -8.66 3.78
CA VAL A 234 0.51 -9.38 2.56
C VAL A 234 1.67 -9.43 1.58
N ALA A 235 2.02 -10.62 1.09
CA ALA A 235 3.10 -10.83 0.12
C ALA A 235 2.66 -11.70 -1.05
N VAL A 236 3.46 -11.70 -2.12
CA VAL A 236 3.27 -12.61 -3.24
C VAL A 236 3.93 -13.97 -2.98
N SER A 237 3.26 -15.04 -3.41
CA SER A 237 3.77 -16.41 -3.37
C SER A 237 5.07 -16.57 -4.14
N HIS A 238 6.00 -17.36 -3.62
CA HIS A 238 7.26 -17.73 -4.28
C HIS A 238 7.66 -19.16 -3.90
N GLY A 239 7.71 -20.07 -4.88
CA GLY A 239 7.85 -21.50 -4.62
C GLY A 239 6.60 -22.12 -3.98
N GLU A 240 6.71 -23.33 -3.43
CA GLU A 240 5.56 -24.09 -2.89
C GLU A 240 4.99 -23.46 -1.61
N ASP A 241 5.84 -23.03 -0.66
CA ASP A 241 5.41 -22.48 0.65
C ASP A 241 6.03 -21.12 0.99
N GLY A 242 6.73 -20.51 0.03
CA GLY A 242 7.48 -19.28 0.24
C GLY A 242 6.74 -18.02 -0.21
N TRP A 243 7.33 -16.89 0.13
CA TRP A 243 6.94 -15.59 -0.41
C TRP A 243 8.18 -14.77 -0.74
N ALA A 244 8.03 -13.82 -1.66
CA ALA A 244 9.06 -12.87 -2.03
C ALA A 244 8.50 -11.45 -2.01
N PRO A 245 9.35 -10.41 -1.90
CA PRO A 245 8.94 -9.05 -2.21
C PRO A 245 8.29 -8.99 -3.61
N PRO A 246 7.32 -8.09 -3.83
CA PRO A 246 6.86 -7.05 -2.90
C PRO A 246 6.03 -7.57 -1.72
N VAL A 247 6.13 -6.87 -0.58
CA VAL A 247 5.37 -7.15 0.64
C VAL A 247 4.76 -5.89 1.21
N VAL A 248 3.47 -5.90 1.50
CA VAL A 248 2.76 -4.84 2.24
C VAL A 248 2.93 -5.10 3.73
N LEU A 249 3.28 -4.06 4.49
CA LEU A 249 3.48 -4.11 5.94
C LEU A 249 2.69 -2.99 6.60
N ALA A 250 1.69 -3.35 7.41
CA ALA A 250 0.89 -2.41 8.18
C ALA A 250 1.73 -1.58 9.14
N ARG A 251 1.29 -0.34 9.41
CA ARG A 251 2.00 0.61 10.29
C ARG A 251 2.22 0.07 11.70
N GLU A 252 1.29 -0.75 12.20
CA GLU A 252 1.41 -1.41 13.51
C GLU A 252 2.64 -2.33 13.61
N MET A 253 3.15 -2.85 12.49
CA MET A 253 4.36 -3.66 12.46
C MET A 253 5.66 -2.82 12.45
N TRP A 254 5.59 -1.51 12.21
CA TRP A 254 6.79 -0.71 11.96
C TRP A 254 7.72 -0.63 13.17
N HIS A 255 7.19 -0.72 14.39
CA HIS A 255 8.00 -0.80 15.60
C HIS A 255 9.00 -1.97 15.55
N GLU A 256 8.55 -3.16 15.14
CA GLU A 256 9.42 -4.34 14.99
C GLU A 256 10.42 -4.15 13.84
N LEU A 257 10.01 -3.52 12.74
CA LEU A 257 10.90 -3.20 11.62
C LEU A 257 11.99 -2.18 12.00
N PHE A 258 11.67 -1.21 12.87
CA PHE A 258 12.65 -0.26 13.40
C PHE A 258 13.67 -0.91 14.35
N ALA A 259 13.37 -2.09 14.90
CA ALA A 259 14.29 -2.84 15.75
C ALA A 259 15.29 -3.71 14.96
N LEU A 260 15.08 -3.88 13.65
CA LEU A 260 15.98 -4.67 12.80
C LEU A 260 17.39 -4.08 12.70
N LYS A 261 18.38 -4.95 12.49
CA LYS A 261 19.80 -4.60 12.37
C LYS A 261 20.46 -5.42 11.27
N GLY A 262 21.54 -4.89 10.69
CA GLY A 262 22.30 -5.61 9.67
C GLY A 262 21.50 -5.84 8.38
N ASP A 263 21.68 -7.01 7.78
CA ASP A 263 21.03 -7.44 6.54
C ASP A 263 19.59 -7.95 6.75
N ALA A 264 19.07 -7.84 7.96
CA ALA A 264 17.70 -8.19 8.29
C ALA A 264 16.67 -7.37 7.50
N GLY A 265 15.65 -8.05 6.99
CA GLY A 265 14.50 -7.44 6.32
C GLY A 265 13.18 -7.89 6.91
N ALA A 266 12.08 -7.52 6.26
CA ALA A 266 10.73 -7.88 6.70
C ALA A 266 10.54 -9.39 6.91
N ARG A 267 11.27 -10.22 6.16
CA ARG A 267 11.25 -11.68 6.32
C ARG A 267 11.60 -12.14 7.73
N GLN A 268 12.49 -11.46 8.43
CA GLN A 268 12.86 -11.84 9.80
C GLN A 268 11.74 -11.59 10.80
N VAL A 269 10.92 -10.56 10.61
CA VAL A 269 9.77 -10.26 11.48
C VAL A 269 8.63 -11.26 11.25
N LEU A 270 8.47 -11.74 10.01
CA LEU A 270 7.39 -12.64 9.60
C LEU A 270 7.73 -14.13 9.75
N HIS A 271 9.01 -14.46 9.93
CA HIS A 271 9.47 -15.84 10.03
C HIS A 271 8.85 -16.54 11.25
N GLY A 272 8.21 -17.69 11.01
CA GLY A 272 7.55 -18.47 12.07
C GLY A 272 6.25 -17.86 12.61
N ARG A 273 5.73 -16.81 11.96
CA ARG A 273 4.53 -16.07 12.38
C ARG A 273 3.46 -16.03 11.29
N PRO A 274 2.91 -17.19 10.90
CA PRO A 274 1.90 -17.27 9.84
C PRO A 274 0.67 -16.42 10.15
N GLU A 275 0.33 -16.20 11.43
CA GLU A 275 -0.76 -15.34 11.86
C GLU A 275 -0.64 -13.89 11.39
N LEU A 276 0.57 -13.45 11.02
CA LEU A 276 0.82 -12.09 10.54
C LEU A 276 0.82 -11.92 9.02
N LEU A 277 0.87 -13.00 8.24
CA LEU A 277 1.11 -12.93 6.80
C LEU A 277 0.02 -13.62 5.98
N ASP A 278 -0.62 -12.87 5.08
CA ASP A 278 -1.36 -13.43 3.96
C ASP A 278 -0.42 -13.59 2.74
N ILE A 279 -0.48 -14.74 2.08
CA ILE A 279 0.24 -14.99 0.82
C ILE A 279 -0.79 -15.09 -0.30
N ILE A 280 -0.60 -14.26 -1.34
CA ILE A 280 -1.49 -14.24 -2.50
C ILE A 280 -0.75 -14.69 -3.77
N PRO A 281 -1.44 -15.28 -4.76
CA PRO A 281 -0.84 -15.62 -6.04
C PRO A 281 -0.22 -14.40 -6.73
N ALA A 282 1.02 -14.53 -7.21
CA ALA A 282 1.69 -13.48 -7.94
C ALA A 282 1.05 -13.30 -9.35
N PRO A 283 0.60 -12.10 -9.75
CA PRO A 283 0.13 -11.85 -11.12
C PRO A 283 1.23 -11.95 -12.21
N GLY A 284 2.47 -12.18 -11.79
CA GLY A 284 3.71 -12.37 -12.56
C GLY A 284 4.88 -12.63 -11.59
N GLY A 285 5.94 -13.31 -12.05
CA GLY A 285 7.06 -13.74 -11.19
C GLY A 285 7.98 -12.57 -10.80
N PRO A 286 8.32 -12.39 -9.50
CA PRO A 286 9.30 -11.42 -9.04
C PRO A 286 10.71 -12.00 -9.18
N ASP A 287 11.19 -12.18 -10.42
CA ASP A 287 12.55 -12.68 -10.64
C ASP A 287 13.55 -11.53 -10.42
N ASP A 288 14.49 -11.72 -9.48
CA ASP A 288 15.60 -10.81 -9.22
C ASP A 288 16.65 -10.89 -10.35
N ILE A 289 17.24 -9.75 -10.74
CA ILE A 289 18.24 -9.72 -11.84
C ILE A 289 19.67 -9.86 -11.31
N ASP A 290 20.07 -11.01 -10.77
CA ASP A 290 21.38 -11.12 -10.11
C ASP A 290 22.58 -11.28 -11.06
N THR A 291 22.34 -11.70 -12.31
CA THR A 291 23.41 -11.99 -13.28
C THR A 291 23.19 -11.32 -14.64
N PRO A 292 24.24 -11.16 -15.47
CA PRO A 292 24.10 -10.74 -16.87
C PRO A 292 23.15 -11.62 -17.69
N ASP A 293 23.07 -12.92 -17.40
CA ASP A 293 22.16 -13.85 -18.07
C ASP A 293 20.70 -13.58 -17.70
N ASP A 294 20.42 -13.24 -16.43
CA ASP A 294 19.07 -12.86 -15.99
C ASP A 294 18.62 -11.58 -16.69
N TYR A 295 19.52 -10.60 -16.80
CA TYR A 295 19.27 -9.37 -17.55
C TYR A 295 18.98 -9.66 -19.02
N ALA A 296 19.78 -10.52 -19.67
CA ALA A 296 19.58 -10.89 -21.07
C ALA A 296 18.23 -11.59 -21.33
N LYS A 297 17.75 -12.42 -20.40
CA LYS A 297 16.41 -13.03 -20.48
C LYS A 297 15.32 -11.96 -20.41
N ILE A 298 15.44 -11.03 -19.47
CA ILE A 298 14.42 -10.00 -19.22
C ILE A 298 14.33 -9.01 -20.38
N VAL A 299 15.45 -8.55 -20.92
CA VAL A 299 15.46 -7.67 -22.10
C VAL A 299 14.74 -8.30 -23.31
N ARG A 300 14.72 -9.63 -23.42
CA ARG A 300 13.97 -10.33 -24.49
C ARG A 300 12.44 -10.31 -24.30
N LEU A 301 11.97 -10.12 -23.07
CA LEU A 301 10.53 -10.03 -22.75
C LEU A 301 9.94 -8.67 -23.15
N PHE A 302 10.76 -7.63 -23.25
CA PHE A 302 10.34 -6.32 -23.70
C PHE A 302 10.54 -6.19 -25.21
N PRO A 303 9.47 -5.97 -26.01
CA PRO A 303 9.61 -5.83 -27.45
C PRO A 303 10.47 -4.60 -27.75
N ARG A 304 11.62 -4.79 -28.40
CA ARG A 304 12.48 -3.68 -28.85
C ARG A 304 11.64 -2.65 -29.60
N LYS A 305 11.51 -1.42 -29.08
CA LYS A 305 11.08 -0.30 -29.92
C LYS A 305 12.01 -0.23 -31.13
N ARG A 306 11.44 -0.40 -32.33
CA ARG A 306 12.17 -0.09 -33.57
C ARG A 306 12.70 1.34 -33.41
N PRO A 307 13.99 1.60 -33.66
CA PRO A 307 14.50 2.96 -33.61
C PRO A 307 13.63 3.82 -34.52
N ARG A 308 13.06 4.90 -33.97
CA ARG A 308 12.39 5.92 -34.79
C ARG A 308 13.41 6.36 -35.81
N GLN A 309 13.19 6.04 -37.09
CA GLN A 309 13.92 6.66 -38.18
C GLN A 309 13.76 8.16 -37.98
N ARG A 310 14.87 8.85 -37.68
CA ARG A 310 14.91 10.30 -37.73
C ARG A 310 14.59 10.68 -39.18
N ALA A 311 13.46 11.36 -39.37
CA ALA A 311 13.17 12.11 -40.58
C ALA A 311 14.03 13.37 -40.62
#